data_AF-E8JY63-F1
#
_entry.id   AF-E8JY63-F1
#
_cell.length_a   1.000
_cell.length_b   1.000
_cell.length_c   1.000
_cell.angle_alpha   90.00
_cell.angle_beta   90.00
_cell.angle_gamma   90.00
#
_symmetry.space_group_name_H-M   'P 1'
#
loop_
_entity.id
_entity.type
_entity.pdbx_description
1 polymer ?
#
loop_
_entity_poly.entity_id
_entity_poly.type
_entity_poly.pdbx_seq_one_letter_code
_entity_poly.pdbx_strand_id
1 'polypeptide(L)'
;MNKFLRVLFILVIVAMLGASILQIFLPSYMGEHSGYGVSAGWQREIGIWNLAVLIIILAVNIKYDWFYLRIALLALIIGGIGIGTNHLLNFIEFHSPVNAIGAIENYILVFGWIIGWFIENKTIKLQNSL
;
A
#
# COMPACT_ATOMS: atom_id res chain seq x y z
N MET A 1 -13.79 5.97 -11.12
CA MET A 1 -12.63 5.07 -10.93
C MET A 1 -12.71 3.88 -11.87
N ASN A 2 -11.69 3.75 -12.72
CA ASN A 2 -11.48 2.66 -13.64
C ASN A 2 -11.29 1.31 -12.92
N LYS A 3 -11.59 0.23 -13.65
CA LYS A 3 -11.54 -1.14 -13.12
C LYS A 3 -10.14 -1.54 -12.66
N PHE A 4 -9.10 -1.06 -13.33
CA PHE A 4 -7.71 -1.37 -12.99
C PHE A 4 -7.34 -0.84 -11.60
N LEU A 5 -7.63 0.43 -11.30
CA LEU A 5 -7.46 1.00 -9.96
C LEU A 5 -8.28 0.28 -8.89
N ARG A 6 -9.52 -0.13 -9.20
CA ARG A 6 -10.35 -0.93 -8.27
C ARG A 6 -9.67 -2.24 -7.88
N VAL A 7 -9.10 -2.95 -8.85
CA VAL A 7 -8.37 -4.20 -8.59
C VAL A 7 -7.15 -3.94 -7.71
N LEU A 8 -6.36 -2.91 -8.00
CA LEU A 8 -5.20 -2.54 -7.19
C LEU A 8 -5.60 -2.16 -5.76
N PHE A 9 -6.73 -1.47 -5.57
CA PHE A 9 -7.24 -1.17 -4.25
C PHE A 9 -7.72 -2.40 -3.49
N ILE A 10 -8.33 -3.39 -4.15
CA ILE A 10 -8.67 -4.66 -3.51
C ILE A 10 -7.40 -5.38 -3.05
N LEU A 11 -6.37 -5.44 -3.90
CA LEU A 11 -5.10 -6.10 -3.57
C LEU A 11 -4.44 -5.45 -2.35
N VAL A 12 -4.32 -4.12 -2.33
CA VAL A 12 -3.70 -3.42 -1.19
C VAL A 12 -4.55 -3.53 0.08
N ILE A 13 -5.89 -3.55 -0.03
CA ILE A 13 -6.77 -3.78 1.13
C ILE A 13 -6.49 -5.13 1.77
N VAL A 14 -6.40 -6.20 0.96
CA VAL A 14 -6.11 -7.56 1.46
C VAL A 14 -4.72 -7.61 2.10
N ALA A 15 -3.70 -7.05 1.43
CA ALA A 15 -2.33 -7.02 1.94
C ALA A 15 -2.23 -6.25 3.27
N MET A 16 -2.79 -5.05 3.34
CA MET A 16 -2.75 -4.21 4.56
C MET A 16 -3.58 -4.80 5.70
N LEU A 17 -4.73 -5.41 5.41
CA LEU A 17 -5.53 -6.07 6.45
C LEU A 17 -4.79 -7.29 7.03
N GLY A 18 -4.19 -8.12 6.17
CA GLY A 18 -3.35 -9.23 6.59
C GLY A 18 -2.16 -8.75 7.43
N ALA A 19 -1.45 -7.73 6.95
CA ALA A 19 -0.34 -7.13 7.68
C ALA A 19 -0.77 -6.57 9.05
N SER A 20 -1.88 -5.83 9.13
CA SER A 20 -2.44 -5.33 10.38
C SER A 20 -2.72 -6.44 11.38
N ILE A 21 -3.37 -7.53 10.95
CA ILE A 21 -3.67 -8.67 11.82
C ILE A 21 -2.38 -9.28 12.37
N LEU A 22 -1.41 -9.57 11.51
CA LEU A 22 -0.15 -10.18 11.93
C LEU A 22 0.65 -9.24 12.84
N GLN A 23 0.70 -7.95 12.53
CA GLN A 23 1.45 -6.97 13.32
C GLN A 23 0.85 -6.69 14.69
N ILE A 24 -0.48 -6.68 14.81
CA ILE A 24 -1.16 -6.41 16.08
C ILE A 24 -1.13 -7.64 16.99
N PHE A 25 -1.47 -8.81 16.45
CA PHE A 25 -1.70 -10.03 17.24
C PHE A 25 -0.49 -10.97 17.27
N LEU A 26 0.36 -10.95 16.25
CA LEU A 26 1.55 -11.82 16.12
C LEU A 26 2.84 -11.00 15.86
N PRO A 27 3.14 -9.94 16.65
CA PRO A 27 4.25 -9.04 16.37
C PRO A 27 5.63 -9.73 16.39
N SER A 28 5.83 -10.73 17.26
CA SER A 28 7.09 -11.49 17.30
C SER A 28 7.29 -12.30 16.02
N TYR A 29 6.24 -12.94 15.50
CA TYR A 29 6.30 -13.67 14.23
C TYR A 29 6.72 -12.75 13.08
N MET A 30 6.13 -11.55 13.00
CA MET A 30 6.50 -10.56 11.97
C MET A 30 7.95 -10.08 12.12
N GLY A 31 8.40 -9.86 13.35
CA GLY A 31 9.76 -9.41 13.63
C GLY A 31 10.82 -10.47 13.32
N GLU A 32 10.60 -11.72 13.72
CA GLU A 32 11.54 -12.84 13.55
C GLU A 32 11.79 -13.21 12.08
N HIS A 33 10.81 -13.00 11.22
CA HIS A 33 10.91 -13.35 9.80
C HIS A 33 11.33 -12.17 8.91
N SER A 34 11.53 -10.98 9.48
CA SER A 34 11.96 -9.78 8.76
C SER A 34 13.35 -9.32 9.20
N GLY A 35 14.04 -8.60 8.33
CA GLY A 35 15.32 -7.95 8.65
C GLY A 35 15.20 -6.83 9.71
N TYR A 36 13.98 -6.44 10.11
CA TYR A 36 13.75 -5.39 11.09
C TYR A 36 13.95 -5.85 12.55
N GLY A 37 14.00 -7.17 12.77
CA GLY A 37 14.03 -7.75 14.11
C GLY A 37 12.72 -7.56 14.90
N VAL A 38 12.74 -7.97 16.17
CA VAL A 38 11.54 -7.99 17.01
C VAL A 38 11.41 -6.72 17.83
N SER A 39 10.40 -5.91 17.51
CA SER A 39 9.93 -4.80 18.34
C SER A 39 8.40 -4.78 18.38
N ALA A 40 7.82 -5.38 19.43
CA ALA A 40 6.38 -5.60 19.47
C ALA A 40 5.55 -4.31 19.54
N GLY A 41 6.05 -3.27 20.23
CA GLY A 41 5.40 -1.96 20.27
C GLY A 41 5.36 -1.32 18.88
N TRP A 42 6.49 -1.35 18.18
CA TRP A 42 6.60 -0.80 16.82
C TRP A 42 5.72 -1.54 15.82
N GLN A 43 5.71 -2.88 15.83
CA GLN A 43 4.85 -3.66 14.93
C GLN A 43 3.36 -3.31 15.14
N ARG A 44 2.88 -3.25 16.39
CA ARG A 44 1.49 -2.85 16.69
C ARG A 44 1.17 -1.46 16.16
N GLU A 45 2.10 -0.51 16.30
CA GLU A 45 1.93 0.84 15.79
C GLU A 45 1.76 0.83 14.26
N ILE A 46 2.61 0.10 13.51
CA ILE A 46 2.44 -0.07 12.06
C ILE A 46 1.08 -0.69 11.73
N GLY A 47 0.66 -1.71 12.48
CA GLY A 47 -0.63 -2.37 12.27
C GLY A 47 -1.82 -1.41 12.44
N ILE A 48 -1.74 -0.48 13.40
CA ILE A 48 -2.74 0.58 13.61
C ILE A 48 -2.71 1.62 12.49
N TRP A 49 -1.52 2.04 12.05
CA TRP A 49 -1.36 2.93 10.89
C TRP A 49 -1.97 2.33 9.62
N ASN A 50 -1.78 1.03 9.40
CA ASN A 50 -2.41 0.30 8.29
C ASN A 50 -3.94 0.36 8.37
N LEU A 51 -4.55 0.16 9.56
CA LEU A 51 -6.00 0.30 9.74
C LEU A 51 -6.50 1.72 9.45
N ALA A 52 -5.75 2.75 9.85
CA ALA A 52 -6.11 4.14 9.57
C ALA A 52 -6.11 4.44 8.05
N VAL A 53 -5.10 3.97 7.33
CA VAL A 53 -5.02 4.14 5.86
C VAL A 53 -6.10 3.32 5.15
N LEU A 54 -6.44 2.12 5.63
CA LEU A 54 -7.52 1.31 5.08
C LEU A 54 -8.86 2.06 5.07
N ILE A 55 -9.18 2.82 6.12
CA ILE A 55 -10.41 3.64 6.16
C ILE A 55 -10.43 4.65 5.00
N ILE A 56 -9.30 5.30 4.72
CA ILE A 56 -9.17 6.27 3.61
C ILE A 56 -9.37 5.57 2.26
N ILE A 57 -8.74 4.41 2.05
CA ILE A 57 -8.88 3.63 0.81
C ILE A 57 -10.34 3.18 0.62
N LEU A 58 -10.99 2.68 1.67
CA LEU A 58 -12.39 2.27 1.64
C LEU A 58 -13.31 3.45 1.30
N ALA A 59 -13.09 4.62 1.91
CA ALA A 59 -13.89 5.81 1.65
C ALA A 59 -13.87 6.21 0.16
N VAL A 60 -12.70 6.21 -0.48
CA VAL A 60 -12.54 6.54 -1.90
C VAL A 60 -13.19 5.49 -2.83
N ASN A 61 -13.25 4.23 -2.39
CA ASN A 61 -13.92 3.15 -3.14
C ASN A 61 -15.45 3.20 -3.01
N ILE A 62 -15.97 3.60 -1.85
CA ILE A 62 -17.41 3.73 -1.58
C ILE A 62 -17.96 4.98 -2.25
N LYS A 63 -17.30 6.12 -2.05
CA LYS A 63 -17.71 7.41 -2.59
C LYS A 63 -16.60 7.97 -3.47
N TYR A 64 -16.73 7.71 -4.76
CA TYR A 64 -15.80 8.24 -5.75
C TYR A 64 -15.87 9.76 -5.81
N ASP A 65 -14.71 10.39 -5.66
CA ASP A 65 -14.47 11.79 -5.95
C ASP A 65 -13.05 11.94 -6.53
N TRP A 66 -12.92 12.73 -7.59
CA TRP A 66 -11.65 12.84 -8.33
C TRP A 66 -10.55 13.56 -7.54
N PHE A 67 -10.90 14.53 -6.69
CA PHE A 67 -9.94 15.19 -5.84
C PHE A 67 -9.42 14.21 -4.77
N TYR A 68 -10.31 13.56 -4.03
CA TYR A 68 -9.92 12.62 -2.98
C TYR A 68 -9.20 11.38 -3.52
N LEU A 69 -9.55 10.89 -4.72
CA LEU A 69 -8.81 9.81 -5.37
C LEU A 69 -7.35 10.22 -5.63
N ARG A 70 -7.09 11.43 -6.13
CA ARG A 70 -5.71 11.89 -6.37
C ARG A 70 -4.92 12.00 -5.08
N ILE A 71 -5.53 12.49 -4.00
CA ILE A 71 -4.87 12.57 -2.69
C ILE A 71 -4.52 11.16 -2.18
N ALA A 72 -5.45 10.21 -2.27
CA ALA A 72 -5.19 8.82 -1.87
C ALA A 72 -4.08 8.18 -2.73
N LEU A 73 -4.10 8.39 -4.05
CA LEU A 73 -3.06 7.87 -4.95
C LEU A 73 -1.69 8.48 -4.65
N LEU A 74 -1.59 9.79 -4.38
CA LEU A 74 -0.34 10.43 -3.97
C LEU A 74 0.21 9.82 -2.68
N ALA A 75 -0.63 9.66 -1.67
CA ALA A 75 -0.24 9.06 -0.40
C ALA A 75 0.26 7.62 -0.60
N LEU A 76 -0.46 6.81 -1.38
CA LEU A 76 -0.09 5.43 -1.68
C LEU A 76 1.20 5.34 -2.51
N ILE A 77 1.41 6.22 -3.49
CA ILE A 77 2.63 6.25 -4.31
C ILE A 77 3.83 6.63 -3.46
N ILE A 78 3.75 7.73 -2.70
CA ILE A 78 4.86 8.21 -1.86
C ILE A 78 5.17 7.19 -0.76
N GLY A 79 4.12 6.72 -0.07
CA GLY A 79 4.24 5.70 0.97
C GLY A 79 4.79 4.39 0.43
N GLY A 80 4.28 3.90 -0.71
CA GLY A 80 4.74 2.68 -1.35
C GLY A 80 6.20 2.74 -1.81
N ILE A 81 6.66 3.89 -2.33
CA ILE A 81 8.09 4.09 -2.65
C ILE A 81 8.93 4.02 -1.37
N GLY A 82 8.53 4.73 -0.32
CA GLY A 82 9.27 4.74 0.95
C GLY A 82 9.35 3.36 1.60
N ILE A 83 8.19 2.69 1.73
CA ILE A 83 8.07 1.35 2.34
C ILE A 83 8.81 0.32 1.48
N GLY A 84 8.58 0.31 0.16
CA GLY A 84 9.26 -0.61 -0.76
C GLY A 84 10.78 -0.46 -0.74
N THR A 85 11.28 0.77 -0.66
CA THR A 85 12.72 1.05 -0.54
C THR A 85 13.27 0.59 0.80
N ASN A 86 12.56 0.84 1.90
CA ASN A 86 12.97 0.37 3.22
C ASN A 86 13.04 -1.17 3.28
N HIS A 87 12.09 -1.86 2.62
CA HIS A 87 12.15 -3.31 2.45
C HIS A 87 13.34 -3.74 1.60
N LEU A 88 13.60 -3.07 0.47
CA LEU A 88 14.73 -3.39 -0.40
C LEU A 88 16.07 -3.27 0.33
N LEU A 89 16.28 -2.19 1.09
CA LEU A 89 17.52 -1.99 1.85
C LEU A 89 17.72 -3.11 2.88
N ASN A 90 16.67 -3.50 3.60
CA ASN A 90 16.72 -4.59 4.56
C ASN A 90 16.95 -5.96 3.88
N PHE A 91 16.43 -6.16 2.67
CA PHE A 91 16.74 -7.35 1.89
C PHE A 91 18.21 -7.39 1.48
N ILE A 92 18.78 -6.26 1.04
CA ILE A 92 20.21 -6.19 0.67
C ILE A 92 21.10 -6.49 1.87
N GLU A 93 20.74 -6.00 3.06
CA GLU A 93 21.52 -6.20 4.28
C GLU A 93 21.35 -7.62 4.86
N PHE A 94 20.11 -8.05 5.07
CA PHE A 94 19.81 -9.26 5.84
C PHE A 94 19.34 -10.45 5.00
N HIS A 95 19.19 -10.27 3.68
CA HIS A 95 18.75 -11.31 2.73
C HIS A 95 17.41 -11.98 3.11
N SER A 96 16.55 -11.26 3.85
CA SER A 96 15.24 -11.78 4.27
C SER A 96 14.29 -11.88 3.07
N PRO A 97 13.74 -13.07 2.77
CA PRO A 97 12.74 -13.25 1.71
C PRO A 97 11.48 -12.40 1.92
N VAL A 98 11.07 -12.16 3.17
CA VAL A 98 9.91 -11.31 3.51
C VAL A 98 10.16 -9.87 3.06
N ASN A 99 11.38 -9.36 3.26
CA ASN A 99 11.76 -8.04 2.78
C ASN A 99 11.84 -7.98 1.26
N ALA A 100 12.31 -9.04 0.58
CA ALA A 100 12.27 -9.08 -0.89
C ALA A 100 10.83 -9.02 -1.43
N ILE A 101 9.93 -9.82 -0.87
CA ILE A 101 8.50 -9.83 -1.25
C ILE A 101 7.89 -8.46 -1.00
N GLY A 102 8.09 -7.88 0.20
CA GLY A 102 7.58 -6.56 0.55
C GLY A 102 8.07 -5.47 -0.41
N ALA A 103 9.34 -5.50 -0.84
CA ALA A 103 9.87 -4.56 -1.82
C ALA A 103 9.18 -4.71 -3.18
N ILE A 104 9.08 -5.95 -3.69
CA ILE A 104 8.48 -6.24 -5.00
C ILE A 104 7.01 -5.83 -5.03
N GLU A 105 6.24 -6.23 -4.02
CA GLU A 105 4.81 -5.91 -3.90
C GLU A 105 4.57 -4.40 -3.91
N ASN A 106 5.32 -3.65 -3.12
CA ASN A 106 5.19 -2.19 -3.04
C ASN A 106 5.52 -1.52 -4.37
N TYR A 107 6.61 -1.90 -5.04
CA TYR A 107 6.96 -1.30 -6.33
C TYR A 107 5.94 -1.65 -7.43
N ILE A 108 5.45 -2.89 -7.49
CA ILE A 108 4.40 -3.28 -8.44
C ILE A 108 3.14 -2.45 -8.22
N LEU A 109 2.71 -2.28 -6.97
CA LEU A 109 1.54 -1.46 -6.64
C LEU A 109 1.75 0.01 -7.01
N VAL A 110 2.93 0.58 -6.73
CA VAL A 110 3.29 1.95 -7.13
C VAL A 110 3.18 2.15 -8.63
N PHE A 111 3.81 1.28 -9.42
CA PHE A 111 3.72 1.34 -10.88
C PHE A 111 2.26 1.17 -11.35
N GLY A 112 1.52 0.25 -10.75
CA GLY A 112 0.10 0.07 -10.99
C GLY A 112 -0.72 1.34 -10.74
N TRP A 113 -0.52 2.01 -9.60
CA TRP A 113 -1.24 3.24 -9.27
C TRP A 113 -0.90 4.39 -10.21
N ILE A 114 0.36 4.53 -10.63
CA ILE A 114 0.76 5.54 -11.63
C ILE A 114 0.05 5.30 -12.96
N ILE A 115 0.05 4.05 -13.46
CA ILE A 115 -0.64 3.68 -14.70
C ILE A 115 -2.15 3.91 -14.57
N GLY A 116 -2.74 3.44 -13.47
CA GLY A 116 -4.16 3.57 -13.19
C GLY A 116 -4.62 5.02 -13.04
N TRP A 117 -3.79 5.88 -12.44
CA TRP A 117 -4.03 7.32 -12.41
C TRP A 117 -4.05 7.87 -13.83
N PHE A 118 -3.04 7.59 -14.65
CA PHE A 118 -2.97 8.10 -16.02
C PHE A 118 -4.19 7.72 -16.85
N ILE A 119 -4.67 6.47 -16.71
CA ILE A 119 -5.90 5.99 -17.34
C ILE A 119 -7.11 6.81 -16.85
N GLU A 120 -7.29 6.97 -15.53
CA GLU A 120 -8.43 7.72 -14.97
C GLU A 120 -8.44 9.17 -15.45
N ASN A 121 -7.27 9.82 -15.45
CA ASN A 121 -7.13 11.22 -15.85
C ASN A 121 -7.52 11.41 -17.32
N LYS A 122 -7.18 10.46 -18.21
CA LYS A 122 -7.64 10.48 -19.61
C LYS A 122 -9.16 10.35 -19.71
N THR A 123 -9.76 9.45 -18.94
CA THR A 123 -11.22 9.26 -18.92
C THR A 123 -11.95 10.53 -18.47
N ILE A 124 -11.49 11.18 -17.40
CA ILE A 124 -12.09 12.42 -16.89
C ILE A 124 -11.97 13.56 -17.90
N LYS A 125 -10.82 13.71 -18.55
CA LYS A 125 -10.63 14.72 -19.60
C LYS A 125 -11.57 14.53 -20.78
N LEU A 126 -11.75 13.28 -21.24
CA LEU A 126 -12.67 12.95 -22.32
C LEU A 126 -14.14 13.25 -21.96
N GLN A 127 -14.54 12.96 -20.72
CA GLN A 127 -15.89 13.26 -20.22
C GLN A 127 -16.16 14.77 -20.15
N ASN A 128 -15.17 15.57 -19.79
CA ASN A 128 -15.31 17.03 -19.70
C ASN A 128 -15.26 17.75 -21.06
N SER A 129 -14.92 17.04 -22.15
CA SER A 129 -14.88 17.58 -23.51
C SER A 129 -16.11 17.27 -24.36
N LEU A 130 -17.06 16.50 -23.83
CA LEU A 130 -18.35 16.16 -24.43
C LEU A 130 -19.46 17.02 -23.81
#